data_AF-A0A7V6JUV3-F1
#
_entry.id   AF-A0A7V6JUV3-F1
#
_cell.length_a   1.000
_cell.length_b   1.000
_cell.length_c   1.000
_cell.angle_alpha   90.00
_cell.angle_beta   90.00
_cell.angle_gamma   90.00
#
_symmetry.space_group_name_H-M   'P 1'
#
loop_
_entity.id
_entity.type
_entity.pdbx_description
1 polymer ?
#
loop_
_entity_poly.entity_id
_entity_poly.type
_entity_poly.pdbx_seq_one_letter_code
_entity_poly.pdbx_strand_id
1 'polypeptide(L)'
;MMKRAAVYLMTVVLAVMMAGCAASYIDSSQGRDGSSFEKAVIVGSVRAEYIYIDRKYPNAQILSQMIVDNNGNPYDVVTIVPKGETKKDIYFDVSRFYRKKTYADDLQ
;
A
#
# COMPACT_ATOMS: atom_id res chain seq x y z
N MET A 1 -10.26 -41.42 13.98
CA MET A 1 -10.88 -40.07 14.01
C MET A 1 -9.87 -38.93 14.06
N MET A 2 -8.82 -38.97 14.90
CA MET A 2 -7.85 -37.86 15.06
C MET A 2 -7.10 -37.43 13.78
N LYS A 3 -6.78 -38.37 12.87
CA LYS A 3 -6.06 -38.06 11.61
C LYS A 3 -6.89 -37.18 10.66
N ARG A 4 -8.21 -37.33 10.63
CA ARG A 4 -9.09 -36.52 9.77
C ARG A 4 -9.25 -35.11 10.33
N ALA A 5 -9.44 -34.98 11.64
CA ALA A 5 -9.50 -33.69 12.31
C ALA A 5 -8.21 -32.87 12.12
N ALA A 6 -7.03 -33.51 12.24
CA ALA A 6 -5.75 -32.85 11.99
C ALA A 6 -5.59 -32.39 10.53
N VAL A 7 -6.03 -33.20 9.56
CA VAL A 7 -6.02 -32.82 8.12
C VAL A 7 -6.99 -31.67 7.84
N TYR A 8 -8.19 -31.66 8.43
CA TYR A 8 -9.12 -30.55 8.30
C TYR A 8 -8.59 -29.27 8.95
N LEU A 9 -7.95 -29.37 10.12
CA LEU A 9 -7.35 -28.22 10.79
C LEU A 9 -6.18 -27.63 9.98
N MET A 10 -5.34 -28.49 9.39
CA MET A 10 -4.19 -28.07 8.57
C MET A 10 -4.64 -27.45 7.24
N THR A 11 -5.71 -27.96 6.63
CA THR A 11 -6.29 -27.39 5.39
C THR A 11 -6.97 -26.05 5.63
N VAL A 12 -7.67 -25.88 6.77
CA VAL A 12 -8.24 -24.57 7.15
C VAL A 12 -7.14 -23.54 7.41
N VAL A 13 -6.06 -23.90 8.12
CA VAL A 13 -4.92 -23.00 8.37
C VAL A 13 -4.28 -22.54 7.06
N LEU A 14 -4.07 -23.45 6.11
CA LEU A 14 -3.47 -23.11 4.81
C LEU A 14 -4.37 -22.18 3.97
N ALA A 15 -5.68 -22.43 3.96
CA ALA A 15 -6.64 -21.58 3.24
C ALA A 15 -6.70 -20.15 3.82
N VAL A 16 -6.60 -20.00 5.15
CA VAL A 16 -6.57 -18.69 5.81
C VAL A 16 -5.28 -17.92 5.49
N MET A 17 -4.14 -18.61 5.33
CA MET A 17 -2.87 -17.95 4.97
C MET A 17 -2.85 -17.42 3.53
N MET A 18 -3.51 -18.11 2.58
CA MET A 18 -3.53 -17.70 1.17
C MET A 18 -4.35 -16.42 0.90
N ALA A 19 -5.31 -16.07 1.77
CA ALA A 19 -6.12 -14.87 1.62
C ALA A 19 -5.37 -13.55 1.96
N GLY A 20 -4.19 -13.63 2.59
CA GLY A 20 -3.48 -12.44 3.10
C GLY A 20 -2.53 -11.77 2.11
N CYS A 21 -2.05 -12.47 1.08
CA CYS A 21 -0.86 -12.06 0.33
C CYS A 21 -1.08 -10.93 -0.70
N ALA A 22 -2.29 -10.80 -1.24
CA ALA A 22 -2.56 -9.81 -2.30
C ALA A 22 -2.79 -8.39 -1.78
N ALA A 23 -3.21 -8.23 -0.52
CA ALA A 23 -3.61 -6.93 0.04
C ALA A 23 -2.45 -6.09 0.61
N SER A 24 -1.23 -6.66 0.74
CA SER A 24 -0.15 -6.07 1.55
C SER A 24 1.18 -5.91 0.82
N TYR A 25 1.20 -5.85 -0.52
CA TYR A 25 2.45 -5.60 -1.24
C TYR A 25 2.99 -4.21 -0.88
N ILE A 26 4.22 -4.16 -0.36
CA ILE A 26 4.99 -2.95 -0.05
C ILE A 26 6.42 -3.20 -0.51
N ASP A 27 6.91 -2.41 -1.46
CA ASP A 27 8.31 -2.40 -1.86
C ASP A 27 8.95 -1.04 -1.58
N SER A 28 9.67 -1.02 -0.46
CA SER A 28 10.51 0.08 0.01
C SER A 28 12.00 -0.28 -0.04
N SER A 29 12.39 -1.22 -0.91
CA SER A 29 13.78 -1.65 -1.07
C SER A 29 14.56 -0.68 -1.99
N GLN A 30 15.88 -0.86 -2.12
CA GLN A 30 16.72 -0.10 -3.08
C GLN A 30 16.58 1.45 -2.97
N GLY A 31 16.44 1.97 -1.75
CA GLY A 31 16.35 3.42 -1.51
C GLY A 31 14.97 4.04 -1.75
N ARG A 32 13.93 3.22 -1.93
CA ARG A 32 12.54 3.66 -2.09
C ARG A 32 11.94 3.98 -0.73
N ASP A 33 12.29 5.15 -0.21
CA ASP A 33 11.87 5.62 1.12
C ASP A 33 10.60 6.48 1.11
N GLY A 34 10.09 6.81 -0.07
CA GLY A 34 8.90 7.65 -0.25
C GLY A 34 9.18 9.14 -0.12
N SER A 35 10.43 9.60 -0.22
CA SER A 35 10.77 11.04 -0.09
C SER A 35 10.62 11.87 -1.37
N SER A 36 10.43 11.22 -2.53
CA SER A 36 10.18 11.86 -3.83
C SER A 36 9.50 10.89 -4.78
N PHE A 37 9.12 11.35 -5.98
CA PHE A 37 8.56 10.49 -7.03
C PHE A 37 9.52 9.36 -7.44
N GLU A 38 10.82 9.65 -7.56
CA GLU A 38 11.86 8.68 -7.95
C GLU A 38 12.08 7.62 -6.86
N LYS A 39 11.85 8.00 -5.60
CA LYS A 39 11.98 7.13 -4.42
C LYS A 39 10.66 6.64 -3.88
N ALA A 40 9.57 6.76 -4.65
CA ALA A 40 8.23 6.38 -4.20
C ALA A 40 8.17 4.91 -3.79
N VAL A 41 7.41 4.60 -2.73
CA VAL A 41 7.20 3.21 -2.29
C VAL A 41 6.16 2.57 -3.21
N ILE A 42 6.44 1.38 -3.78
CA ILE A 42 5.42 0.69 -4.59
C ILE A 42 4.51 -0.06 -3.64
N VAL A 43 3.22 0.15 -3.80
CA VAL A 43 2.19 -0.46 -2.97
C VAL A 43 1.18 -1.22 -3.82
N GLY A 44 0.62 -2.28 -3.25
CA GLY A 44 -0.45 -3.06 -3.88
C GLY A 44 -1.87 -2.63 -3.48
N SER A 45 -2.00 -1.73 -2.50
CA SER A 45 -3.30 -1.23 -2.02
C SER A 45 -3.12 0.03 -1.18
N VAL A 46 -4.20 0.79 -1.01
CA VAL A 46 -4.27 1.92 -0.05
C VAL A 46 -3.95 1.46 1.38
N ARG A 47 -4.38 0.25 1.77
CA ARG A 47 -4.05 -0.31 3.09
C ARG A 47 -2.54 -0.49 3.28
N ALA A 48 -1.81 -0.84 2.23
CA ALA A 48 -0.37 -1.01 2.27
C ALA A 48 0.37 0.32 2.52
N GLU A 49 -0.17 1.45 2.04
CA GLU A 49 0.34 2.80 2.31
C GLU A 49 0.27 3.12 3.80
N TYR A 50 -0.90 2.95 4.42
CA TYR A 50 -1.09 3.19 5.86
C TYR A 50 -0.20 2.27 6.71
N ILE A 51 -0.03 1.00 6.32
CA ILE A 51 0.90 0.08 7.00
C ILE A 51 2.34 0.57 6.89
N TYR A 52 2.76 1.08 5.74
CA TYR A 52 4.10 1.65 5.57
C TYR A 52 4.31 2.86 6.48
N ILE A 53 3.36 3.81 6.49
CA ILE A 53 3.42 5.02 7.33
C ILE A 53 3.49 4.65 8.80
N ASP A 54 2.61 3.76 9.28
CA ASP A 54 2.56 3.36 10.69
C ASP A 54 3.89 2.70 11.15
N ARG A 55 4.46 1.83 10.30
CA ARG A 55 5.75 1.18 10.61
C ARG A 55 6.93 2.14 10.58
N LYS A 56 6.95 3.09 9.64
CA LYS A 56 8.09 3.98 9.41
C LYS A 56 8.05 5.22 10.29
N TYR A 57 6.85 5.74 10.55
CA TYR A 57 6.56 6.96 11.29
C TYR A 57 5.49 6.66 12.36
N PRO A 58 5.85 5.91 13.41
CA PRO A 58 4.88 5.51 14.42
C PRO A 58 4.22 6.72 15.10
N ASN A 59 2.89 6.70 15.19
CA ASN A 59 2.06 7.80 15.70
C ASN A 59 2.08 9.08 14.83
N ALA A 60 2.44 8.99 13.55
CA ALA A 60 2.29 10.12 12.64
C ALA A 60 0.80 10.47 12.44
N GLN A 61 0.52 11.77 12.41
CA GLN A 61 -0.80 12.27 12.02
C GLN A 61 -0.84 12.41 10.50
N ILE A 62 -1.86 11.84 9.85
CA ILE A 62 -2.12 12.06 8.42
C ILE A 62 -2.97 13.32 8.28
N LEU A 63 -2.54 14.27 7.44
CA LEU A 63 -3.22 15.55 7.24
C LEU A 63 -4.03 15.58 5.94
N SER A 64 -3.46 15.08 4.86
CA SER A 64 -4.06 15.08 3.53
C SER A 64 -3.51 13.95 2.68
N GLN A 65 -4.26 13.59 1.66
CA GLN A 65 -3.93 12.56 0.69
C GLN A 65 -4.46 13.01 -0.68
N MET A 66 -3.66 12.85 -1.73
CA MET A 66 -4.07 13.23 -3.09
C MET A 66 -3.40 12.37 -4.14
N ILE A 67 -4.17 12.02 -5.18
CA ILE A 67 -3.63 11.36 -6.37
C ILE A 67 -3.00 12.41 -7.28
N VAL A 68 -1.75 12.17 -7.67
CA VAL A 68 -0.95 13.01 -8.57
C VAL A 68 -0.50 12.18 -9.76
N ASP A 69 -0.67 12.72 -10.97
CA ASP A 69 -0.02 12.18 -12.16
C ASP A 69 1.37 12.83 -12.29
N ASN A 70 2.41 12.00 -12.42
CA ASN A 70 3.74 12.46 -12.76
C ASN A 70 4.27 11.63 -13.93
N ASN A 71 4.37 12.28 -15.11
CA ASN A 71 4.80 11.65 -16.36
C ASN A 71 3.96 10.42 -16.77
N GLY A 72 2.64 10.46 -16.53
CA GLY A 72 1.72 9.37 -16.87
C GLY A 72 1.67 8.22 -15.87
N ASN A 73 2.47 8.30 -14.79
CA ASN A 73 2.41 7.35 -13.68
C ASN A 73 1.56 7.94 -12.55
N PRO A 74 0.60 7.19 -12.01
CA PRO A 74 -0.20 7.64 -10.87
C PRO A 74 0.54 7.42 -9.56
N TYR A 75 0.57 8.46 -8.75
CA TYR A 75 1.09 8.43 -7.39
C TYR A 75 0.01 8.83 -6.39
N ASP A 76 0.05 8.26 -5.20
CA ASP A 76 -0.66 8.81 -4.06
C ASP A 76 0.33 9.54 -3.15
N VAL A 77 0.05 10.81 -2.87
CA VAL A 77 0.90 11.67 -2.06
C VAL A 77 0.20 11.93 -0.74
N VAL A 78 0.76 11.39 0.35
CA VAL A 78 0.20 11.48 1.70
C VAL A 78 1.04 12.46 2.53
N THR A 79 0.42 13.55 2.96
CA THR A 79 1.06 14.51 3.87
C THR A 79 0.87 14.04 5.32
N ILE A 80 1.98 13.88 6.03
CA ILE A 80 2.00 13.46 7.43
C ILE A 80 2.73 14.47 8.33
N VAL A 81 2.43 14.44 9.62
CA VAL A 81 3.22 15.06 10.70
C VAL A 81 3.73 13.95 11.59
N PRO A 82 5.00 13.52 11.44
CA PRO A 82 5.61 12.58 12.36
C PRO A 82 5.76 13.21 13.75
N LYS A 83 5.78 12.38 14.78
CA LYS A 83 5.86 12.85 16.17
C LYS A 83 7.15 13.64 16.41
N GLY A 84 7.00 14.94 16.71
CA GLY A 84 8.12 15.84 16.99
C GLY A 84 8.88 16.31 15.75
N GLU A 85 8.36 16.04 14.56
CA GLU A 85 8.93 16.51 13.29
C GLU A 85 7.98 17.48 12.58
N THR A 86 8.51 18.17 11.58
CA THR A 86 7.71 18.99 10.68
C THR A 86 6.94 18.13 9.69
N LYS A 87 5.89 18.72 9.10
CA LYS A 87 5.11 18.10 8.03
C LYS A 87 6.01 17.62 6.88
N LYS A 88 5.68 16.48 6.28
CA LYS A 88 6.34 15.97 5.07
C LYS A 88 5.36 15.15 4.23
N ASP A 89 5.67 15.06 2.95
CA ASP A 89 4.92 14.25 2.00
C ASP A 89 5.60 12.89 1.81
N ILE A 90 4.78 11.84 1.74
CA ILE A 90 5.21 10.49 1.42
C ILE A 90 4.59 10.11 0.07
N TYR A 91 5.45 9.68 -0.86
CA TYR A 91 5.07 9.36 -2.23
C TYR A 91 4.91 7.85 -2.40
N PHE A 92 3.74 7.42 -2.86
CA PHE A 92 3.42 6.03 -3.16
C PHE A 92 3.16 5.85 -4.65
N ASP A 93 3.84 4.87 -5.26
CA ASP A 93 3.53 4.42 -6.61
C ASP A 93 2.37 3.43 -6.53
N VAL A 94 1.21 3.87 -7.01
CA VAL A 94 -0.05 3.13 -6.98
C VAL A 94 -0.40 2.49 -8.33
N SER A 95 0.52 2.53 -9.30
CA SER A 95 0.31 1.99 -10.67
C SER A 95 -0.11 0.52 -10.70
N ARG A 96 0.19 -0.25 -9.66
CA ARG A 96 -0.19 -1.66 -9.54
C ARG A 96 -1.69 -1.89 -9.38
N PHE A 97 -2.43 -0.93 -8.85
CA PHE A 97 -3.86 -1.11 -8.55
C PHE A 97 -4.74 0.09 -8.91
N TYR A 98 -4.19 1.29 -8.97
CA TYR A 98 -4.91 2.48 -9.41
C TYR A 98 -4.89 2.56 -10.93
N ARG A 99 -6.08 2.60 -11.53
CA ARG A 99 -6.29 2.90 -12.95
C ARG A 99 -7.15 4.14 -13.06
N LYS A 100 -6.66 5.17 -13.75
CA LYS A 100 -7.46 6.35 -14.06
C LYS A 100 -8.56 5.94 -15.04
N LYS A 101 -9.81 5.92 -14.58
CA LYS A 101 -10.95 5.80 -15.51
C LYS A 101 -11.02 7.05 -16.38
N THR A 102 -11.17 6.85 -17.67
CA THR A 102 -11.41 7.90 -18.65
C THR A 102 -12.86 7.84 -19.13
N TYR A 103 -13.40 8.95 -19.64
CA TYR A 103 -14.74 8.98 -20.25
C TYR A 103 -14.91 7.93 -21.37
N ALA A 104 -13.82 7.48 -22.00
CA ALA A 104 -13.86 6.42 -22.99
C ALA A 104 -14.12 5.03 -22.38
N ASP A 105 -13.79 4.82 -21.11
CA ASP A 105 -14.04 3.56 -20.40
C ASP A 105 -15.51 3.41 -19.98
N ASP A 106 -16.27 4.51 -19.93
CA ASP A 106 -17.69 4.53 -19.56
C ASP A 106 -18.64 4.37 -20.78
N LEU A 107 -18.08 4.28 -21.99
CA LEU A 107 -18.82 4.11 -23.26
C LEU A 107 -18.88 2.65 -23.74
N GLN A 108 -18.38 1.68 -22.97
CA GLN A 108 -18.48 0.23 -23.21
C GLN A 108 -19.42 -0.44 -22.20
#